data_AF-C2MEG2-F1
#
_entry.id   AF-C2MEG2-F1
#
_cell.length_a   1.000
_cell.length_b   1.000
_cell.length_c   1.000
_cell.angle_alpha   90.00
_cell.angle_beta   90.00
_cell.angle_gamma   90.00
#
_symmetry.space_group_name_H-M   'P 1'
#
loop_
_entity.id
_entity.type
_entity.pdbx_description
1 polymer ?
#
loop_
_entity_poly.entity_id
_entity_poly.type
_entity_poly.pdbx_seq_one_letter_code
_entity_poly.pdbx_strand_id
1 'polypeptide(L)' 'TAIQETILQPLRAYNDLAVVAPKSELRTIYALESFSLPEGKILEISLHELNGGRTLTFTVDNKDLVRARAIDDLELRF' A
#
# COMPACT_ATOMS: atom_id res chain seq x y z
N THR A 1 -14.62 -22.65 -8.07
CA THR A 1 -14.54 -21.35 -8.76
C THR A 1 -13.12 -20.86 -8.64
N ALA A 2 -12.44 -20.55 -9.74
CA ALA A 2 -11.10 -19.96 -9.65
C ALA A 2 -11.22 -18.52 -9.18
N ILE A 3 -10.55 -18.16 -8.09
CA ILE A 3 -10.35 -16.77 -7.69
C ILE A 3 -9.04 -16.36 -8.37
N GLN A 4 -9.12 -15.38 -9.27
CA GLN A 4 -7.94 -14.82 -9.91
C GLN A 4 -7.51 -13.58 -9.14
N GLU A 5 -6.34 -13.66 -8.53
CA GLU A 5 -5.66 -12.54 -7.89
C GLU A 5 -4.71 -11.90 -8.91
N THR A 6 -4.67 -10.57 -8.95
CA THR A 6 -3.67 -9.83 -9.73
C THR A 6 -2.69 -9.23 -8.75
N ILE A 7 -1.43 -9.61 -8.85
CA ILE A 7 -0.38 -9.09 -8.00
C ILE A 7 0.04 -7.73 -8.55
N LEU A 8 -0.11 -6.68 -7.76
CA LEU A 8 0.44 -5.35 -8.05
C LEU A 8 1.79 -5.20 -7.35
N GLN A 9 2.82 -4.86 -8.11
CA GLN A 9 4.14 -4.53 -7.56
C GLN A 9 4.30 -3.01 -7.49
N PRO A 10 4.81 -2.46 -6.39
CA PRO A 10 5.18 -1.04 -6.34
C PRO A 10 6.24 -0.69 -7.37
N LEU A 11 5.99 0.35 -8.16
CA LEU A 11 6.98 0.98 -9.03
C LEU A 11 8.03 1.72 -8.21
N ARG A 12 7.64 2.24 -7.04
CA ARG A 12 8.53 2.92 -6.11
C ARG A 12 8.04 2.73 -4.69
N ALA A 13 8.99 2.66 -3.77
CA ALA A 13 8.71 2.72 -2.34
C ALA A 13 9.67 3.73 -1.69
N TYR A 14 9.13 4.55 -0.78
CA TYR A 14 9.90 5.49 0.03
C TYR A 14 9.82 5.05 1.48
N ASN A 15 10.97 4.96 2.16
CA ASN A 15 11.09 4.48 3.54
C ASN A 15 10.56 3.05 3.76
N ASP A 16 10.73 2.16 2.79
CA ASP A 16 10.18 0.79 2.80
C ASP A 16 10.91 -0.16 3.76
N LEU A 17 12.23 0.00 3.88
CA LEU A 17 13.11 -0.93 4.60
C LEU A 17 13.63 -0.36 5.93
N ALA A 18 12.87 0.52 6.57
CA ALA A 18 13.31 1.21 7.78
C ALA A 18 12.83 0.54 9.07
N VAL A 19 13.73 0.45 10.05
CA VAL A 19 13.43 0.02 11.42
C VAL A 19 12.67 1.13 12.13
N VAL A 20 11.52 0.81 12.71
CA VAL A 20 10.74 1.76 13.53
C VAL A 20 11.21 1.67 14.98
N ALA A 21 11.82 2.74 15.48
CA ALA A 21 12.29 2.80 16.86
C ALA A 21 11.13 2.83 17.87
N PRO A 22 11.37 2.45 19.14
CA PRO A 22 10.35 2.53 20.18
C PRO A 22 9.76 3.94 20.32
N LYS A 23 8.43 4.03 20.44
CA LYS A 23 7.68 5.31 20.57
C LYS A 23 7.94 6.30 19.42
N SER A 24 8.24 5.78 18.23
CA SER A 24 8.39 6.56 17.02
C SER A 24 7.39 6.13 15.96
N GLU A 25 7.20 6.98 14.96
CA GLU A 25 6.38 6.70 13.80
C GLU A 25 7.23 6.82 12.54
N LEU A 26 6.93 5.97 11.55
CA LEU A 26 7.51 6.00 10.22
C LEU A 26 6.38 6.07 9.20
N ARG A 27 6.59 6.87 8.16
CA ARG A 27 5.69 6.92 7.00
C ARG A 27 6.39 6.34 5.78
N THR A 28 5.78 5.29 5.25
CA THR A 28 6.18 4.64 4.00
C THR A 28 5.19 5.01 2.90
N ILE A 29 5.68 5.30 1.70
CA ILE A 29 4.86 5.64 0.54
C ILE A 29 5.15 4.64 -0.57
N TYR A 30 4.11 3.94 -1.03
CA TYR A 30 4.18 3.05 -2.18
C TYR A 30 3.49 3.70 -3.38
N ALA A 31 4.20 3.76 -4.50
CA ALA A 31 3.64 4.15 -5.79
C ALA A 31 3.39 2.88 -6.61
N LEU A 32 2.13 2.67 -7.00
CA LEU A 32 1.74 1.56 -7.88
C LEU A 32 1.59 2.08 -9.31
N GLU A 33 1.69 1.19 -10.28
CA GLU A 33 1.23 1.49 -11.64
C GLU A 33 -0.27 1.81 -11.63
N SER A 34 -0.72 2.71 -12.49
CA SER A 34 -2.14 3.03 -12.61
C SER A 34 -2.94 1.78 -12.95
N PHE A 35 -3.98 1.50 -12.17
CA PHE A 35 -4.84 0.34 -12.34
C PHE A 35 -6.31 0.72 -12.17
N SER A 36 -7.21 -0.14 -12.66
CA SER A 36 -8.65 -0.03 -12.42
C SER A 36 -9.09 -1.14 -11.47
N LEU A 37 -9.89 -0.80 -10.45
CA LEU A 37 -10.47 -1.79 -9.54
C LEU A 37 -11.89 -2.16 -10.03
N PRO A 38 -12.13 -3.40 -10.53
CA PRO A 38 -13.45 -3.79 -11.02
C PRO A 38 -14.50 -3.85 -9.90
N GLU A 39 -15.78 -3.79 -10.29
CA GLU A 39 -16.89 -3.92 -9.34
C GLU A 39 -16.81 -5.23 -8.54
N GLY A 40 -17.05 -5.14 -7.23
CA GLY A 40 -16.99 -6.29 -6.32
C GLY A 40 -15.57 -6.81 -6.05
N LYS A 41 -14.53 -6.13 -6.53
CA LYS A 41 -13.13 -6.42 -6.20
C LYS A 41 -12.61 -5.46 -5.13
N ILE A 42 -11.56 -5.92 -4.45
CA ILE A 42 -10.83 -5.17 -3.44
C ILE A 42 -9.34 -5.21 -3.76
N LEU A 43 -8.61 -4.20 -3.31
CA LEU A 43 -7.17 -4.25 -3.20
C LEU A 43 -6.82 -4.71 -1.79
N GLU A 44 -6.21 -5.87 -1.65
CA GLU A 44 -5.62 -6.30 -0.38
C GLU A 44 -4.15 -5.88 -0.34
N ILE A 45 -3.74 -5.29 0.78
CA ILE A 45 -2.36 -4.89 1.04
C ILE A 45 -1.90 -5.65 2.27
N SER A 46 -0.81 -6.39 2.12
CA SER A 46 -0.16 -7.13 3.20
C SER A 46 1.28 -6.67 3.37
N LEU A 47 1.60 -6.16 4.56
CA LEU A 47 2.94 -5.75 4.97
C LEU A 47 3.51 -6.80 5.91
N HIS A 48 4.73 -7.27 5.62
CA HIS A 48 5.42 -8.30 6.40
C HIS A 48 6.69 -7.73 7.02
N GLU A 49 6.86 -7.90 8.32
CA GLU A 49 8.09 -7.51 9.00
C GLU A 49 9.25 -8.43 8.60
N LEU A 50 10.29 -7.86 8.00
CA LEU A 50 11.48 -8.62 7.60
C LEU A 50 12.16 -9.23 8.83
N ASN A 51 12.33 -10.55 8.82
CA ASN A 51 12.87 -11.31 9.95
C ASN A 51 12.10 -11.13 11.28
N GLY A 52 10.84 -10.68 11.19
CA GLY A 52 9.94 -10.55 12.32
C GLY A 52 8.75 -11.51 12.23
N GLY A 53 7.85 -11.41 13.19
CA GLY A 53 6.63 -12.22 13.25
C GLY A 53 5.36 -11.43 12.91
N ARG A 54 5.47 -10.13 12.62
CA ARG A 54 4.32 -9.26 12.43
C ARG A 54 3.92 -9.20 10.96
N THR A 55 2.61 -9.36 10.74
CA THR A 55 1.95 -9.09 9.46
C THR A 55 0.82 -8.10 9.72
N LEU A 56 0.73 -7.08 8.88
CA LEU A 56 -0.41 -6.17 8.83
C LEU A 56 -1.10 -6.34 7.48
N THR A 57 -2.37 -6.71 7.51
CA THR A 57 -3.19 -6.83 6.30
C THR A 57 -4.39 -5.90 6.41
N PHE A 58 -4.66 -5.17 5.34
CA PHE A 58 -5.86 -4.34 5.22
C PHE A 58 -6.34 -4.31 3.78
N THR A 59 -7.62 -3.99 3.60
CA THR A 59 -8.27 -3.96 2.30
C THR A 59 -8.70 -2.54 1.96
N VAL A 60 -8.71 -2.24 0.68
CA VAL A 60 -9.17 -0.98 0.10
C VAL A 60 -10.24 -1.33 -0.94
N ASP A 61 -11.44 -0.79 -0.76
CA ASP A 61 -12.52 -0.93 -1.73
C ASP A 61 -12.69 0.34 -2.58
N ASN A 62 -13.63 0.29 -3.53
CA ASN A 62 -13.88 1.45 -4.39
C ASN A 62 -14.36 2.71 -3.62
N LYS A 63 -15.07 2.55 -2.50
CA LYS A 63 -15.51 3.68 -1.67
C LYS A 63 -14.33 4.34 -0.98
N ASP A 64 -13.34 3.56 -0.56
CA ASP A 64 -12.10 4.08 0.01
C ASP A 64 -11.29 4.85 -1.03
N LEU A 65 -11.19 4.33 -2.26
CA LEU A 65 -10.53 5.02 -3.38
C LEU A 65 -11.21 6.35 -3.73
N VAL A 66 -12.54 6.38 -3.80
CA VAL A 66 -13.30 7.61 -4.08
C VAL A 66 -13.14 8.66 -2.97
N ARG A 67 -12.95 8.23 -1.72
CA ARG A 67 -12.67 9.12 -0.58
C ARG A 67 -11.19 9.48 -0.44
N ALA A 68 -10.32 8.83 -1.20
CA ALA A 68 -8.89 9.11 -1.14
C ALA A 68 -8.64 10.55 -1.56
N ARG A 69 -7.73 11.21 -0.85
CA ARG A 69 -7.32 12.57 -1.20
C ARG A 69 -6.45 12.51 -2.45
N ALA A 70 -6.87 13.19 -3.52
CA ALA A 70 -5.99 13.44 -4.66
C ALA A 70 -4.73 14.17 -4.18
N ILE A 71 -3.56 13.70 -4.63
CA ILE A 71 -2.29 14.36 -4.38
C ILE A 71 -1.86 14.93 -5.73
N ASP A 72 -2.15 16.22 -5.93
CA ASP A 72 -1.85 16.90 -7.20
C ASP A 72 -0.34 17.12 -7.37
N ASP A 73 0.37 17.42 -6.27
CA ASP A 73 1.82 17.56 -6.23
C ASP A 73 2.40 16.75 -5.07
N LEU A 74 3.28 15.81 -5.41
CA LEU A 74 4.05 15.03 -4.44
C LEU A 74 5.50 15.55 -4.41
N GLU A 75 5.78 16.54 -3.55
CA GLU A 75 7.16 16.96 -3.27
C GLU A 75 7.84 15.95 -2.33
N LEU A 76 8.76 15.16 -2.88
CA LEU A 76 9.61 14.25 -2.11
C LEU A 76 10.92 14.98 -1.83
N ARG A 77 11.12 15.40 -0.58
CA ARG A 77 12.40 15.98 -0.14
C ARG A 77 13.34 14.84 0.22
N PHE A 78 14.48 14.80 -0.46
CA PHE A 78 15.54 13.80 -0.30
C PHE A 78 16.54 14.23 0.78
#